data_AF-A0A535S2Z8-F1
#
_entry.id   AF-A0A535S2Z8-F1
#
_cell.length_a   1.000
_cell.length_b   1.000
_cell.length_c   1.000
_cell.angle_alpha   90.00
_cell.angle_beta   90.00
_cell.angle_gamma   90.00
#
_symmetry.space_group_name_H-M   'P 1'
#
loop_
_entity.id
_entity.type
_entity.pdbx_description
1 polymer ?
#
loop_
_entity_poly.entity_id
_entity_poly.type
_entity_poly.pdbx_seq_one_letter_code
_entity_poly.pdbx_strand_id
1 'polypeptide(L)'
;MADQARLLETEARSRKTSALQSLLSIRYGTSGWGTTAFPEYGLMRPDPEYMRQWSERWFTAGNAALGLSGAVDGLTLQLRSGSRMPSPELTPVASLHTPAWMHERQAGVGIGFVGPRSIHFAGLMRSLARHGRARLRFSESLSYEVAENTMRLSDRVAHGILWADGLQENMSKVWTGLLAVIDQVRAEGPTETELREDVAMLRKTVEHPSWPLVVMDRLITDELFGVPTETTDDLIATLERSTPADYQALVDEVFPTALALVPDGVAILDARFTPVPIWSQHAAQGREYRLQAPRTALQGQMTRLAVGDSAISLTFGVGQVVNVAFAECQVALAWDDGSRTLISRDSFRLHIRPADWTGGAEILKALDARLPKNRVVPMGPRPNPDPESLSGAMAPAARPTRRRWTFNWRRAVIAGTMLIAFYVLAAILRVALGGH
;
A
#
# COMPACT_ATOMS: atom_id res chain seq x y z
N MET A 1 2.02 16.71 -25.12
CA MET A 1 2.06 16.52 -23.65
C MET A 1 0.75 15.95 -23.12
N ALA A 2 -0.41 16.58 -23.38
CA ALA A 2 -1.71 16.07 -22.94
C ALA A 2 -2.03 14.65 -23.45
N ASP A 3 -1.72 14.33 -24.72
CA ASP A 3 -1.93 12.98 -25.27
C ASP A 3 -1.08 11.91 -24.57
N GLN A 4 0.20 12.21 -24.34
CA GLN A 4 1.12 11.31 -23.63
C GLN A 4 0.70 11.13 -22.17
N ALA A 5 0.25 12.20 -21.50
CA ALA A 5 -0.27 12.13 -20.14
C ALA A 5 -1.53 11.24 -20.05
N ARG A 6 -2.44 11.32 -21.02
CA ARG A 6 -3.63 10.43 -21.10
C ARG A 6 -3.26 8.97 -21.31
N LEU A 7 -2.25 8.70 -22.15
CA LEU A 7 -1.76 7.33 -22.36
C LEU A 7 -1.17 6.76 -21.07
N LEU A 8 -0.28 7.51 -20.41
CA LEU A 8 0.31 7.12 -19.13
C LEU A 8 -0.74 6.96 -18.02
N GLU A 9 -1.77 7.81 -17.97
CA GLU A 9 -2.89 7.67 -17.05
C GLU A 9 -3.65 6.35 -17.28
N THR A 10 -3.86 5.98 -18.55
CA THR A 10 -4.52 4.71 -18.93
C THR A 10 -3.69 3.51 -18.50
N GLU A 11 -2.37 3.55 -18.74
CA GLU A 11 -1.45 2.52 -18.27
C GLU A 11 -1.44 2.43 -16.74
N ALA A 12 -1.33 3.55 -16.03
CA ALA A 12 -1.31 3.60 -14.58
C ALA A 12 -2.58 3.00 -13.95
N ARG A 13 -3.76 3.24 -14.53
CA ARG A 13 -5.03 2.67 -14.06
C ARG A 13 -5.11 1.14 -14.16
N SER A 14 -4.33 0.54 -15.07
CA SER A 14 -4.28 -0.91 -15.24
C SER A 14 -3.30 -1.60 -14.27
N ARG A 15 -2.36 -0.85 -13.69
CA ARG A 15 -1.36 -1.40 -12.76
C ARG A 15 -2.00 -1.64 -11.40
N LYS A 16 -1.81 -2.84 -10.85
CA LYS A 16 -2.17 -3.15 -9.47
C LYS A 16 -0.99 -2.86 -8.56
N THR A 17 -1.25 -2.34 -7.37
CA THR A 17 -0.23 -2.18 -6.33
C THR A 17 0.25 -3.55 -5.87
N SER A 18 1.55 -3.80 -6.01
CA SER A 18 2.19 -5.03 -5.55
C SER A 18 2.30 -5.10 -4.02
N ALA A 19 2.52 -6.30 -3.48
CA ALA A 19 2.81 -6.49 -2.06
C ALA A 19 4.04 -5.70 -1.61
N LEU A 20 5.10 -5.63 -2.44
CA LEU A 20 6.29 -4.83 -2.16
C LEU A 20 5.97 -3.34 -2.04
N GLN A 21 5.23 -2.76 -3.00
CA GLN A 21 4.82 -1.36 -2.94
C GLN A 21 3.96 -1.07 -1.71
N SER A 22 3.05 -1.99 -1.36
CA SER A 22 2.20 -1.85 -0.17
C SER A 22 3.03 -1.82 1.12
N LEU A 23 4.01 -2.73 1.26
CA LEU A 23 4.95 -2.75 2.39
C LEU A 23 5.75 -1.45 2.49
N LEU A 24 6.24 -0.92 1.37
CA LEU A 24 7.00 0.34 1.33
C LEU A 24 6.12 1.53 1.70
N SER A 25 4.87 1.57 1.25
CA SER A 25 3.91 2.63 1.57
C SER A 25 3.50 2.62 3.03
N ILE A 26 3.28 1.44 3.63
CA ILE A 26 3.00 1.34 5.07
C ILE A 26 4.24 1.78 5.87
N ARG A 27 5.44 1.40 5.42
CA ARG A 27 6.68 1.71 6.14
C ARG A 27 7.05 3.19 6.06
N TYR A 28 7.02 3.77 4.87
CA TYR A 28 7.57 5.11 4.59
C TYR A 28 6.50 6.15 4.24
N GLY A 29 5.23 5.77 4.28
CA GLY A 29 4.10 6.65 4.02
C GLY A 29 4.06 7.13 2.58
N THR A 30 3.74 8.41 2.38
CA THR A 30 3.74 9.09 1.07
C THR A 30 5.08 9.76 0.75
N SER A 31 6.19 9.27 1.30
CA SER A 31 7.53 9.84 1.09
C SER A 31 8.51 8.81 0.50
N GLY A 32 9.46 9.29 -0.30
CA GLY A 32 10.53 8.44 -0.86
C GLY A 32 9.98 7.19 -1.55
N TRP A 33 10.44 6.02 -1.12
CA TRP A 33 9.98 4.73 -1.68
C TRP A 33 8.50 4.42 -1.42
N GLY A 34 7.88 5.02 -0.42
CA GLY A 34 6.47 4.82 -0.13
C GLY A 34 5.54 5.41 -1.19
N THR A 35 5.99 6.41 -1.97
CA THR A 35 5.21 6.99 -3.07
C THR A 35 4.94 6.01 -4.20
N THR A 36 5.70 4.92 -4.30
CA THR A 36 5.57 3.92 -5.37
C THR A 36 4.24 3.17 -5.36
N ALA A 37 3.49 3.21 -4.25
CA ALA A 37 2.15 2.62 -4.15
C ALA A 37 1.02 3.57 -4.57
N PHE A 38 1.33 4.85 -4.82
CA PHE A 38 0.33 5.88 -5.10
C PHE A 38 0.16 6.10 -6.60
N PRO A 39 -1.05 6.50 -7.05
CA PRO A 39 -1.24 6.93 -8.43
C PRO A 39 -0.33 8.12 -8.80
N GLU A 40 0.07 8.17 -10.06
CA GLU A 40 0.90 9.23 -10.63
C GLU A 40 0.08 10.53 -10.83
N TYR A 41 -0.39 11.14 -9.72
CA TYR A 41 -1.30 12.30 -9.74
C TYR A 41 -0.76 13.51 -10.52
N GLY A 42 0.56 13.63 -10.68
CA GLY A 42 1.19 14.66 -11.52
C GLY A 42 0.75 14.61 -12.99
N LEU A 43 0.31 13.46 -13.49
CA LEU A 43 -0.21 13.31 -14.86
C LEU A 43 -1.54 14.04 -15.09
N MET A 44 -2.31 14.32 -14.03
CA MET A 44 -3.59 15.03 -14.14
C MET A 44 -3.40 16.52 -14.44
N ARG A 45 -2.21 17.06 -14.16
CA ARG A 45 -1.86 18.45 -14.44
C ARG A 45 -0.39 18.53 -14.87
N PRO A 46 -0.06 18.09 -16.10
CA PRO A 46 1.31 18.16 -16.58
C PRO A 46 1.69 19.63 -16.76
N ASP A 47 2.71 20.07 -16.03
CA ASP A 47 3.26 21.42 -16.11
C ASP A 47 4.61 21.35 -16.85
N PRO A 48 4.71 21.87 -18.09
CA PRO A 48 5.94 21.83 -18.88
C PRO A 48 7.12 22.49 -18.19
N GLU A 49 6.86 23.58 -17.46
CA GLU A 49 7.90 24.35 -16.80
C GLU A 49 8.41 23.60 -15.58
N TYR A 50 7.51 23.01 -14.80
CA TYR A 50 7.90 22.10 -13.71
C TYR A 50 8.68 20.89 -14.22
N MET A 51 8.23 20.25 -15.31
CA MET A 51 8.94 19.11 -15.91
C MET A 51 10.34 19.50 -16.39
N ARG A 52 10.48 20.68 -17.00
CA ARG A 52 11.78 21.21 -17.43
C ARG A 52 12.68 21.44 -16.22
N GLN A 53 12.22 22.14 -15.18
CA GLN A 53 12.99 22.36 -13.95
C GLN A 53 13.38 21.05 -13.27
N TRP A 54 12.47 20.07 -13.23
CA TRP A 54 12.75 18.74 -12.70
C TRP A 54 13.84 18.05 -13.54
N SER A 55 13.73 18.05 -14.87
CA SER A 55 14.73 17.48 -15.76
C SER A 55 16.10 18.15 -15.58
N GLU A 56 16.14 19.48 -15.45
CA GLU A 56 17.36 20.25 -15.23
C GLU A 56 18.04 19.93 -13.90
N ARG A 57 17.24 19.62 -12.88
CA ARG A 57 17.72 19.24 -11.56
C ARG A 57 18.28 17.82 -11.53
N TRP A 58 17.63 16.86 -12.20
CA TRP A 58 17.92 15.43 -12.05
C TRP A 58 18.75 14.82 -13.19
N PHE A 59 18.67 15.34 -14.42
CA PHE A 59 19.41 14.81 -15.58
C PHE A 59 20.71 15.59 -15.80
N THR A 60 21.66 15.39 -14.89
CA THR A 60 22.97 16.05 -14.89
C THR A 60 24.11 15.04 -15.01
N ALA A 61 25.27 15.50 -15.44
CA ALA A 61 26.48 14.68 -15.57
C ALA A 61 26.91 14.05 -14.24
N GLY A 62 26.70 14.73 -13.11
CA GLY A 62 26.98 14.17 -11.79
C GLY A 62 25.93 13.18 -11.28
N ASN A 63 24.76 13.09 -11.91
CA ASN A 63 23.64 12.24 -11.51
C ASN A 63 23.24 11.22 -12.60
N ALA A 64 24.18 10.85 -13.46
CA ALA A 64 23.98 9.89 -14.53
C ALA A 64 25.06 8.80 -14.47
N ALA A 65 24.68 7.57 -14.84
CA ALA A 65 25.60 6.46 -15.00
C ALA A 65 25.35 5.82 -16.38
N LEU A 66 26.43 5.40 -17.04
CA LEU A 66 26.40 4.80 -18.37
C LEU A 66 27.02 3.40 -18.30
N GLY A 67 26.26 2.38 -18.67
CA GLY A 67 26.80 1.05 -18.90
C GLY A 67 27.14 0.84 -20.37
N LEU A 68 28.35 0.34 -20.62
CA LEU A 68 28.83 -0.05 -21.94
C LEU A 68 29.36 -1.49 -21.86
N SER A 69 29.10 -2.28 -22.89
CA SER A 69 29.66 -3.61 -23.05
C SER A 69 30.30 -3.71 -24.44
N GLY A 70 31.59 -4.04 -24.48
CA GLY A 70 32.39 -4.07 -25.71
C GLY A 70 33.26 -2.82 -25.91
N ALA A 71 34.01 -2.79 -27.01
CA ALA A 71 34.89 -1.68 -27.34
C ALA A 71 34.08 -0.44 -27.77
N VAL A 72 34.41 0.72 -27.21
CA VAL A 72 33.78 2.01 -27.54
C VAL A 72 34.87 3.07 -27.62
N ASP A 73 35.11 3.59 -28.83
CA ASP A 73 36.06 4.68 -29.05
C ASP A 73 35.32 6.00 -29.35
N GLY A 74 35.82 7.10 -28.78
CA GLY A 74 35.35 8.45 -29.11
C GLY A 74 33.96 8.83 -28.58
N LEU A 75 33.38 8.07 -27.63
CA LEU A 75 32.08 8.43 -27.07
C LEU A 75 32.19 9.67 -26.18
N THR A 76 31.52 10.74 -26.59
CA THR A 76 31.34 11.97 -25.81
C THR A 76 29.86 12.21 -25.61
N LEU A 77 29.42 12.31 -24.34
CA LEU A 77 28.05 12.67 -23.99
C LEU A 77 27.97 14.13 -23.56
N GLN A 78 27.12 14.89 -24.21
CA GLN A 78 26.83 16.27 -23.83
C GLN A 78 25.73 16.29 -22.77
N LEU A 79 26.13 16.18 -21.49
CA LEU A 79 25.24 16.28 -20.34
C LEU A 79 25.44 17.62 -19.62
N ARG A 80 24.36 18.16 -19.05
CA ARG A 80 24.44 19.38 -18.25
C ARG A 80 25.26 19.13 -16.99
N SER A 81 26.11 20.07 -16.59
CA SER A 81 26.82 19.97 -15.32
C SER A 81 25.83 20.00 -14.14
N GLY A 82 26.13 19.25 -13.09
CA GLY A 82 25.34 19.20 -11.87
C GLY A 82 25.90 18.17 -10.89
N SER A 83 25.39 18.17 -9.67
CA SER A 83 25.83 17.26 -8.60
C SER A 83 25.07 15.94 -8.62
N ARG A 84 25.70 14.91 -8.06
CA ARG A 84 25.02 13.66 -7.69
C ARG A 84 23.85 13.95 -6.74
N MET A 85 22.74 13.26 -6.94
CA MET A 85 21.58 13.36 -6.05
C MET A 85 21.61 12.22 -5.04
N PRO A 86 21.38 12.50 -3.74
CA PRO A 86 21.32 11.46 -2.74
C PRO A 86 20.07 10.58 -2.95
N SER A 87 20.13 9.35 -2.46
CA SER A 87 18.93 8.52 -2.32
C SER A 87 17.90 9.20 -1.42
N PRO A 88 16.60 8.93 -1.62
CA PRO A 88 15.56 9.41 -0.70
C PRO A 88 15.88 8.99 0.74
N GLU A 89 15.66 9.89 1.69
CA GLU A 89 15.79 9.59 3.11
C GLU A 89 14.79 8.50 3.51
N LEU A 90 15.27 7.48 4.20
CA LEU A 90 14.46 6.35 4.67
C LEU A 90 13.95 6.66 6.09
N THR A 91 12.94 7.52 6.19
CA THR A 91 12.28 7.82 7.47
C THR A 91 11.00 7.00 7.59
N PRO A 92 10.92 5.98 8.45
CA PRO A 92 9.68 5.26 8.69
C PRO A 92 8.59 6.17 9.26
N VAL A 93 7.34 5.80 9.04
CA VAL A 93 6.19 6.45 9.67
C VAL A 93 6.32 6.34 11.19
N ALA A 94 6.20 7.46 11.89
CA ALA A 94 6.49 7.54 13.33
C ALA A 94 5.58 6.67 14.21
N SER A 95 4.34 6.40 13.76
CA SER A 95 3.38 5.55 14.45
C SER A 95 3.60 4.05 14.19
N LEU A 96 4.49 3.67 13.27
CA LEU A 96 4.76 2.28 12.95
C LEU A 96 5.75 1.68 13.96
N HIS A 97 5.32 0.63 14.64
CA HIS A 97 6.15 -0.17 15.54
C HIS A 97 6.32 -1.58 14.98
N THR A 98 7.53 -1.97 14.59
CA THR A 98 7.81 -3.31 14.04
C THR A 98 8.36 -4.26 15.11
N PRO A 99 8.09 -5.58 15.03
CA PRO A 99 7.34 -6.26 13.98
C PRO A 99 5.86 -5.88 13.93
N ALA A 100 5.35 -5.64 12.72
CA ALA A 100 4.00 -5.13 12.50
C ALA A 100 3.22 -5.97 11.49
N TRP A 101 1.89 -5.90 11.54
CA TRP A 101 1.03 -6.56 10.56
C TRP A 101 -0.12 -5.66 10.14
N MET A 102 -0.57 -5.81 8.89
CA MET A 102 -1.73 -5.13 8.35
C MET A 102 -2.54 -6.08 7.47
N HIS A 103 -3.86 -5.91 7.53
CA HIS A 103 -4.74 -6.55 6.56
C HIS A 103 -4.71 -5.83 5.22
N GLU A 104 -4.56 -6.61 4.14
CA GLU A 104 -4.54 -6.07 2.78
C GLU A 104 -5.25 -7.03 1.82
N ARG A 105 -5.90 -6.47 0.78
CA ARG A 105 -6.62 -7.26 -0.22
C ARG A 105 -5.67 -7.87 -1.24
N GLN A 106 -4.90 -8.86 -0.81
CA GLN A 106 -3.97 -9.61 -1.64
C GLN A 106 -4.31 -11.11 -1.65
N ALA A 107 -3.85 -11.83 -2.67
CA ALA A 107 -4.11 -13.26 -2.84
C ALA A 107 -3.15 -14.18 -2.05
N GLY A 108 -2.49 -13.65 -1.03
CA GLY A 108 -1.45 -14.35 -0.30
C GLY A 108 -0.91 -13.54 0.87
N VAL A 109 0.11 -14.08 1.52
CA VAL A 109 0.77 -13.52 2.69
C VAL A 109 2.15 -13.03 2.29
N GLY A 110 2.49 -11.81 2.68
CA GLY A 110 3.81 -11.21 2.44
C GLY A 110 4.46 -10.78 3.74
N ILE A 111 5.75 -11.05 3.93
CA ILE A 111 6.53 -10.55 5.07
C ILE A 111 7.75 -9.81 4.52
N GLY A 112 7.79 -8.50 4.77
CA GLY A 112 8.87 -7.61 4.38
C GLY A 112 9.88 -7.38 5.50
N PHE A 113 11.15 -7.31 5.15
CA PHE A 113 12.26 -7.01 6.04
C PHE A 113 13.09 -5.86 5.49
N VAL A 114 13.71 -5.09 6.38
CA VAL A 114 14.73 -4.10 6.03
C VAL A 114 16.05 -4.60 6.59
N GLY A 115 17.07 -4.70 5.74
CA GLY A 115 18.37 -5.24 6.10
C GLY A 115 19.52 -4.58 5.35
N PRO A 116 20.75 -5.02 5.61
CA PRO A 116 21.92 -4.49 4.94
C PRO A 116 21.87 -4.76 3.44
N ARG A 117 22.26 -3.77 2.64
CA ARG A 117 22.48 -3.92 1.20
C ARG A 117 23.69 -4.81 0.96
N SER A 118 23.46 -6.12 0.88
CA SER A 118 24.52 -7.12 0.78
C SER A 118 24.06 -8.38 0.05
N ILE A 119 25.02 -9.17 -0.42
CA ILE A 119 24.73 -10.50 -0.97
C ILE A 119 24.25 -11.49 0.09
N HIS A 120 24.68 -11.34 1.34
CA HIS A 120 24.19 -12.15 2.47
C HIS A 120 22.69 -11.93 2.71
N PHE A 121 22.21 -10.68 2.70
CA PHE A 121 20.78 -10.41 2.85
C PHE A 121 19.95 -10.97 1.70
N ALA A 122 20.44 -10.85 0.45
CA ALA A 122 19.80 -11.52 -0.69
C ALA A 122 19.81 -13.05 -0.55
N GLY A 123 20.90 -13.62 -0.01
CA GLY A 123 21.00 -15.04 0.32
C GLY A 123 20.02 -15.49 1.41
N LEU A 124 19.82 -14.67 2.45
CA LEU A 124 18.84 -14.94 3.51
C LEU A 124 17.43 -15.02 2.91
N MET A 125 17.05 -14.06 2.07
CA MET A 125 15.74 -14.08 1.40
C MET A 125 15.55 -15.33 0.54
N ARG A 126 16.61 -15.78 -0.16
CA ARG A 126 16.60 -17.01 -0.96
C ARG A 126 16.48 -18.27 -0.10
N SER A 127 17.17 -18.32 1.04
CA SER A 127 17.09 -19.41 2.02
C SER A 127 15.66 -19.52 2.58
N LEU A 128 15.07 -18.39 3.01
CA LEU A 128 13.68 -18.34 3.46
C LEU A 128 12.70 -18.84 2.40
N ALA A 129 12.86 -18.43 1.14
CA ALA A 129 12.01 -18.91 0.05
C ALA A 129 12.24 -20.40 -0.27
N ARG A 130 13.48 -20.89 -0.21
CA ARG A 130 13.82 -22.30 -0.39
C ARG A 130 13.11 -23.17 0.66
N HIS A 131 13.23 -22.82 1.94
CA HIS A 131 12.57 -23.52 3.05
C HIS A 131 11.05 -23.38 2.96
N GLY A 132 10.55 -22.21 2.58
CA GLY A 132 9.13 -21.97 2.32
C GLY A 132 8.57 -22.83 1.20
N ARG A 133 9.29 -23.00 0.08
CA ARG A 133 8.90 -23.92 -1.01
C ARG A 133 8.87 -25.37 -0.54
N ALA A 134 9.92 -25.81 0.17
CA ALA A 134 9.99 -27.16 0.73
C ALA A 134 8.78 -27.47 1.62
N ARG A 135 8.42 -26.53 2.48
CA ARG A 135 7.30 -26.67 3.42
C ARG A 135 5.93 -26.46 2.75
N LEU A 136 5.64 -25.23 2.34
CA LEU A 136 4.30 -24.80 1.94
C LEU A 136 3.87 -25.37 0.60
N ARG A 137 4.79 -25.52 -0.35
CA ARG A 137 4.46 -26.04 -1.69
C ARG A 137 4.58 -27.55 -1.75
N PHE A 138 5.72 -28.11 -1.36
CA PHE A 138 5.99 -29.53 -1.59
C PHE A 138 5.46 -30.44 -0.48
N SER A 139 5.59 -30.05 0.79
CA SER A 139 5.18 -30.91 1.91
C SER A 139 3.71 -30.74 2.29
N GLU A 140 3.25 -29.49 2.41
CA GLU A 140 1.91 -29.17 2.93
C GLU A 140 0.88 -28.85 1.82
N SER A 141 1.32 -28.65 0.57
CA SER A 141 0.46 -28.32 -0.60
C SER A 141 -0.49 -27.14 -0.37
N LEU A 142 -0.05 -26.12 0.39
CA LEU A 142 -0.83 -24.94 0.74
C LEU A 142 -0.64 -23.77 -0.24
N SER A 143 0.53 -23.69 -0.87
CA SER A 143 0.92 -22.60 -1.78
C SER A 143 1.49 -23.18 -3.08
N TYR A 144 1.16 -22.55 -4.20
CA TYR A 144 1.78 -22.86 -5.48
C TYR A 144 3.06 -22.05 -5.69
N GLU A 145 3.02 -20.77 -5.32
CA GLU A 145 4.13 -19.84 -5.44
C GLU A 145 4.60 -19.35 -4.06
N VAL A 146 5.82 -19.74 -3.71
CA VAL A 146 6.61 -19.08 -2.67
C VAL A 146 7.76 -18.37 -3.36
N ALA A 147 7.83 -17.05 -3.17
CA ALA A 147 8.75 -16.17 -3.88
C ALA A 147 9.41 -15.18 -2.95
N GLU A 148 10.58 -14.73 -3.36
CA GLU A 148 11.37 -13.71 -2.71
C GLU A 148 11.73 -12.59 -3.69
N ASN A 149 11.90 -11.38 -3.16
CA ASN A 149 12.53 -10.30 -3.90
C ASN A 149 13.37 -9.43 -2.96
N THR A 150 14.43 -8.82 -3.48
CA THR A 150 15.23 -7.84 -2.75
C THR A 150 15.37 -6.57 -3.58
N MET A 151 15.07 -5.42 -2.98
CA MET A 151 15.18 -4.10 -3.61
C MET A 151 16.17 -3.22 -2.85
N ARG A 152 17.11 -2.59 -3.54
CA ARG A 152 18.08 -1.67 -2.94
C ARG A 152 17.41 -0.33 -2.70
N LEU A 153 17.37 0.13 -1.45
CA LEU A 153 16.72 1.39 -1.09
C LEU A 153 17.69 2.58 -1.04
N SER A 154 18.95 2.31 -0.66
CA SER A 154 20.02 3.30 -0.56
C SER A 154 21.39 2.66 -0.80
N ASP A 155 22.45 3.41 -0.49
CA ASP A 155 23.84 2.95 -0.39
C ASP A 155 24.05 1.84 0.66
N ARG A 156 23.19 1.75 1.67
CA ARG A 156 23.38 0.86 2.84
C ARG A 156 22.25 -0.13 3.07
N VAL A 157 21.05 0.17 2.61
CA VAL A 157 19.84 -0.54 3.01
C VAL A 157 19.14 -1.19 1.82
N ALA A 158 18.63 -2.40 2.02
CA ALA A 158 17.76 -3.10 1.10
C ALA A 158 16.46 -3.54 1.78
N HIS A 159 15.41 -3.71 0.99
CA HIS A 159 14.14 -4.28 1.40
C HIS A 159 14.00 -5.69 0.81
N GLY A 160 13.84 -6.70 1.67
CA GLY A 160 13.52 -8.06 1.29
C GLY A 160 12.03 -8.32 1.46
N ILE A 161 11.41 -9.11 0.58
CA ILE A 161 10.05 -9.62 0.78
C ILE A 161 10.05 -11.12 0.56
N LEU A 162 9.41 -11.85 1.47
CA LEU A 162 9.00 -13.24 1.31
C LEU A 162 7.50 -13.27 1.08
N TRP A 163 7.06 -13.94 0.03
CA TRP A 163 5.65 -14.01 -0.38
C TRP A 163 5.23 -15.47 -0.56
N ALA A 164 4.02 -15.80 -0.13
CA ALA A 164 3.36 -17.06 -0.46
C ALA A 164 1.89 -16.84 -0.81
N ASP A 165 1.46 -17.41 -1.93
CA ASP A 165 0.05 -17.47 -2.32
C ASP A 165 -0.69 -18.62 -1.60
N GLY A 166 -1.98 -18.76 -1.89
CA GLY A 166 -2.77 -19.91 -1.46
C GLY A 166 -4.27 -19.70 -1.67
N LEU A 167 -5.06 -20.69 -1.29
CA LEU A 167 -6.52 -20.58 -1.26
C LEU A 167 -6.99 -19.84 0.00
N GLN A 168 -8.14 -19.16 -0.09
CA GLN A 168 -8.67 -18.34 1.00
C GLN A 168 -8.85 -19.15 2.30
N GLU A 169 -9.33 -20.39 2.20
CA GLU A 169 -9.50 -21.29 3.36
C GLU A 169 -8.17 -21.73 4.01
N ASN A 170 -7.04 -21.59 3.31
CA ASN A 170 -5.72 -22.00 3.76
C ASN A 170 -4.85 -20.85 4.28
N MET A 171 -5.29 -19.59 4.17
CA MET A 171 -4.46 -18.42 4.46
C MET A 171 -3.90 -18.39 5.89
N SER A 172 -4.68 -18.84 6.88
CA SER A 172 -4.19 -18.95 8.26
C SER A 172 -3.03 -19.94 8.38
N LYS A 173 -3.04 -21.03 7.61
CA LYS A 173 -1.96 -22.03 7.58
C LYS A 173 -0.74 -21.54 6.80
N VAL A 174 -0.96 -20.79 5.71
CA VAL A 174 0.13 -20.15 4.96
C VAL A 174 0.87 -19.14 5.86
N TRP A 175 0.13 -18.31 6.60
CA TRP A 175 0.70 -17.38 7.59
C TRP A 175 1.56 -18.10 8.63
N THR A 176 1.01 -19.12 9.30
CA THR A 176 1.76 -19.84 10.33
C THR A 176 2.93 -20.63 9.76
N GLY A 177 2.82 -21.16 8.55
CA GLY A 177 3.91 -21.86 7.88
C GLY A 177 5.06 -20.94 7.47
N LEU A 178 4.78 -19.71 7.01
CA LEU A 178 5.82 -18.70 6.77
C LEU A 178 6.53 -18.30 8.07
N LEU A 179 5.80 -18.12 9.17
CA LEU A 179 6.41 -17.86 10.48
C LEU A 179 7.30 -19.03 10.93
N ALA A 180 6.84 -20.26 10.74
CA ALA A 180 7.62 -21.45 11.09
C ALA A 180 8.89 -21.58 10.25
N VAL A 181 8.89 -21.14 8.98
CA VAL A 181 10.08 -21.06 8.14
C VAL A 181 11.07 -20.03 8.67
N ILE A 182 10.58 -18.86 9.08
CA ILE A 182 11.44 -17.84 9.71
C ILE A 182 12.04 -18.40 11.00
N ASP A 183 11.22 -19.04 11.84
CA ASP A 183 11.67 -19.62 13.11
C ASP A 183 12.69 -20.75 12.90
N GLN A 184 12.53 -21.55 11.85
CA GLN A 184 13.51 -22.57 11.45
C GLN A 184 14.85 -21.93 11.06
N VAL A 185 14.85 -20.94 10.17
CA VAL A 185 16.10 -20.28 9.75
C VAL A 185 16.76 -19.53 10.91
N ARG A 186 15.98 -18.97 11.84
CA ARG A 186 16.51 -18.38 13.08
C ARG A 186 17.18 -19.40 13.99
N ALA A 187 16.57 -20.58 14.13
CA ALA A 187 17.08 -21.63 15.02
C ALA A 187 18.27 -22.39 14.45
N GLU A 188 18.31 -22.60 13.12
CA GLU A 188 19.24 -23.56 12.49
C GLU A 188 20.09 -22.94 11.36
N GLY A 189 19.64 -21.84 10.76
CA GLY A 189 20.23 -21.31 9.54
C GLY A 189 19.99 -22.22 8.31
N PRO A 190 20.50 -21.83 7.13
CA PRO A 190 20.66 -22.76 6.01
C PRO A 190 21.74 -23.80 6.33
N THR A 191 21.65 -24.99 5.75
CA THR A 191 22.69 -26.01 5.90
C THR A 191 23.94 -25.69 5.07
N GLU A 192 25.11 -26.20 5.46
CA GLU A 192 26.35 -26.11 4.66
C GLU A 192 26.18 -26.60 3.21
N THR A 193 25.30 -27.57 2.98
CA THR A 193 25.00 -28.05 1.64
C THR A 193 24.24 -27.00 0.84
N GLU A 194 23.24 -26.35 1.44
CA GLU A 194 22.50 -25.27 0.79
C GLU A 194 23.41 -24.08 0.45
N LEU A 195 24.34 -23.72 1.33
CA LEU A 195 25.32 -22.66 1.07
C LEU A 195 26.24 -22.99 -0.11
N ARG A 196 26.76 -24.22 -0.16
CA ARG A 196 27.56 -24.69 -1.32
C ARG A 196 26.76 -24.72 -2.61
N GLU A 197 25.48 -25.09 -2.55
CA GLU A 197 24.59 -25.06 -3.71
C GLU A 197 24.32 -23.64 -4.20
N ASP A 198 24.18 -22.66 -3.30
CA ASP A 198 24.02 -21.25 -3.67
C ASP A 198 25.28 -20.72 -4.39
N VAL A 199 26.48 -21.07 -3.90
CA VAL A 199 27.75 -20.75 -4.59
C VAL A 199 27.81 -21.41 -5.98
N ALA A 200 27.49 -22.71 -6.07
CA ALA A 200 27.50 -23.44 -7.33
C ALA A 200 26.48 -22.87 -8.33
N MET A 201 25.29 -22.47 -7.86
CA MET A 201 24.26 -21.82 -8.67
C MET A 201 24.74 -20.48 -9.21
N LEU A 202 25.39 -19.66 -8.39
CA LEU A 202 25.94 -18.38 -8.84
C LEU A 202 27.01 -18.62 -9.90
N ARG A 203 27.97 -19.53 -9.66
CA ARG A 203 29.02 -19.87 -10.63
C ARG A 203 28.43 -20.29 -11.99
N LYS A 204 27.40 -21.14 -11.98
CA LYS A 204 26.68 -21.55 -13.21
C LYS A 204 25.95 -20.38 -13.89
N THR A 205 25.40 -19.46 -13.10
CA THR A 205 24.67 -18.30 -13.64
C THR A 205 25.60 -17.33 -14.34
N VAL A 206 26.85 -17.19 -13.86
CA VAL A 206 27.88 -16.33 -14.48
C VAL A 206 28.23 -16.77 -15.90
N GLU A 207 28.10 -18.06 -16.20
CA GLU A 207 28.34 -18.61 -17.54
C GLU A 207 27.21 -18.29 -18.53
N HIS A 208 26.06 -17.81 -18.06
CA HIS A 208 24.92 -17.54 -18.92
C HIS A 208 25.18 -16.30 -19.81
N PRO A 209 24.85 -16.33 -21.12
CA PRO A 209 25.11 -15.20 -22.04
C PRO A 209 24.47 -13.87 -21.64
N SER A 210 23.41 -13.89 -20.84
CA SER A 210 22.76 -12.67 -20.32
C SER A 210 23.42 -12.09 -19.06
N TRP A 211 24.36 -12.81 -18.44
CA TRP A 211 25.01 -12.37 -17.20
C TRP A 211 25.69 -11.00 -17.29
N PRO A 212 26.39 -10.63 -18.39
CA PRO A 212 26.95 -9.29 -18.52
C PRO A 212 25.92 -8.16 -18.37
N LEU A 213 24.67 -8.36 -18.80
CA LEU A 213 23.61 -7.36 -18.63
C LEU A 213 23.19 -7.22 -17.16
N VAL A 214 23.13 -8.33 -16.42
CA VAL A 214 22.83 -8.33 -14.98
C VAL A 214 23.94 -7.64 -14.20
N VAL A 215 25.20 -7.93 -14.54
CA VAL A 215 26.35 -7.25 -13.94
C VAL A 215 26.30 -5.76 -14.26
N MET A 216 26.06 -5.37 -15.51
CA MET A 216 25.99 -3.97 -15.91
C MET A 216 24.89 -3.20 -15.16
N ASP A 217 23.68 -3.76 -15.02
CA ASP A 217 22.59 -3.15 -14.23
C ASP A 217 23.01 -2.92 -12.77
N ARG A 218 23.66 -3.91 -12.15
CA ARG A 218 24.23 -3.78 -10.80
C ARG A 218 25.28 -2.68 -10.73
N LEU A 219 26.23 -2.63 -11.66
CA LEU A 219 27.32 -1.65 -11.67
C LEU A 219 26.82 -0.22 -11.86
N ILE A 220 25.86 -0.02 -12.78
CA ILE A 220 25.18 1.27 -12.97
C ILE A 220 24.49 1.67 -11.67
N THR A 221 23.80 0.73 -11.02
CA THR A 221 23.10 0.99 -9.77
C THR A 221 24.08 1.33 -8.63
N ASP A 222 25.19 0.60 -8.51
CA ASP A 222 26.25 0.86 -7.53
C ASP A 222 26.87 2.25 -7.74
N GLU A 223 27.17 2.60 -9.00
CA GLU A 223 27.65 3.93 -9.38
C GLU A 223 26.63 5.01 -9.02
N LEU A 224 25.34 4.84 -9.31
CA LEU A 224 24.30 5.83 -8.98
C LEU A 224 24.17 6.04 -7.46
N PHE A 225 24.24 4.97 -6.67
CA PHE A 225 24.27 5.05 -5.21
C PHE A 225 25.60 5.57 -4.64
N GLY A 226 26.64 5.69 -5.46
CA GLY A 226 27.97 6.14 -5.03
C GLY A 226 28.67 5.13 -4.12
N VAL A 227 28.41 3.83 -4.30
CA VAL A 227 29.03 2.76 -3.51
C VAL A 227 30.16 2.09 -4.29
N PRO A 228 31.18 1.56 -3.60
CA PRO A 228 32.21 0.76 -4.25
C PRO A 228 31.59 -0.42 -5.01
N THR A 229 32.11 -0.65 -6.22
CA THR A 229 31.75 -1.82 -7.02
C THR A 229 32.46 -3.05 -6.49
N GLU A 230 31.70 -4.11 -6.21
CA GLU A 230 32.25 -5.45 -5.91
C GLU A 230 32.34 -6.28 -7.19
N THR A 231 33.42 -7.02 -7.40
CA THR A 231 33.48 -7.94 -8.55
C THR A 231 32.60 -9.17 -8.29
N THR A 232 32.26 -9.90 -9.35
CA THR A 232 31.54 -11.17 -9.20
C THR A 232 32.35 -12.19 -8.39
N ASP A 233 33.68 -12.18 -8.53
CA ASP A 233 34.55 -13.07 -7.75
C ASP A 233 34.56 -12.69 -6.27
N ASP A 234 34.53 -11.39 -5.93
CA ASP A 234 34.40 -10.93 -4.53
C ASP A 234 33.09 -11.40 -3.90
N LEU A 235 31.99 -11.32 -4.67
CA LEU A 235 30.68 -11.81 -4.24
C LEU A 235 30.68 -13.33 -4.00
N ILE A 236 31.30 -14.10 -4.90
CA ILE A 236 31.44 -15.54 -4.75
C ILE A 236 32.31 -15.88 -3.53
N ALA A 237 33.47 -15.24 -3.37
CA ALA A 237 34.36 -15.43 -2.23
C ALA A 237 33.72 -15.03 -0.89
N THR A 238 32.77 -14.09 -0.92
CA THR A 238 31.95 -13.74 0.24
C THR A 238 31.01 -14.89 0.60
N LEU A 239 30.25 -15.42 -0.37
CA LEU A 239 29.35 -16.56 -0.16
C LEU A 239 30.08 -17.85 0.26
N GLU A 240 31.28 -18.08 -0.26
CA GLU A 240 32.10 -19.26 0.10
C GLU A 240 32.58 -19.25 1.55
N ARG A 241 32.67 -18.06 2.17
CA ARG A 241 33.05 -17.90 3.57
C ARG A 241 31.86 -17.84 4.51
N SER A 242 30.63 -17.74 3.98
CA SER A 242 29.42 -17.68 4.78
C SER A 242 29.19 -18.99 5.51
N THR A 243 28.69 -18.89 6.74
CA THR A 243 28.34 -20.02 7.61
C THR A 243 26.85 -19.95 7.97
N PRO A 244 26.22 -21.04 8.40
CA PRO A 244 24.83 -21.02 8.91
C PRO A 244 24.63 -19.97 10.01
N ALA A 245 25.62 -19.79 10.89
CA ALA A 245 25.59 -18.84 11.99
C ALA A 245 25.49 -17.38 11.51
N ASP A 246 26.10 -17.05 10.37
CA ASP A 246 25.99 -15.71 9.78
C ASP A 246 24.55 -15.40 9.39
N TYR A 247 23.83 -16.39 8.85
CA TYR A 247 22.42 -16.24 8.46
C TYR A 247 21.48 -16.23 9.66
N GLN A 248 21.75 -17.03 10.70
CA GLN A 248 21.02 -16.96 11.98
C GLN A 248 21.12 -15.57 12.59
N ALA A 249 22.34 -15.05 12.73
CA ALA A 249 22.58 -13.71 13.23
C ALA A 249 21.88 -12.64 12.37
N LEU A 250 21.94 -12.79 11.05
CA LEU A 250 21.32 -11.84 10.13
C LEU A 250 19.79 -11.87 10.21
N VAL A 251 19.16 -13.04 10.33
CA VAL A 251 17.70 -13.09 10.50
C VAL A 251 17.26 -12.51 11.84
N ASP A 252 18.03 -12.72 12.92
CA ASP A 252 17.77 -12.06 14.20
C ASP A 252 17.96 -10.54 14.15
N GLU A 253 18.92 -10.05 13.36
CA GLU A 253 19.13 -8.62 13.12
C GLU A 253 17.93 -8.00 12.37
N VAL A 254 17.42 -8.65 11.32
CA VAL A 254 16.38 -8.07 10.47
C VAL A 254 14.96 -8.35 10.93
N PHE A 255 14.71 -9.40 11.70
CA PHE A 255 13.36 -9.78 12.16
C PHE A 255 12.63 -8.66 12.93
N PRO A 256 13.28 -7.86 13.81
CA PRO A 256 12.65 -6.70 14.45
C PRO A 256 12.08 -5.67 13.47
N THR A 257 12.52 -5.67 12.21
CA THR A 257 12.00 -4.79 11.17
C THR A 257 10.78 -5.36 10.44
N ALA A 258 10.36 -6.58 10.73
CA ALA A 258 9.37 -7.31 9.93
C ALA A 258 8.04 -6.57 9.82
N LEU A 259 7.47 -6.55 8.61
CA LEU A 259 6.14 -6.03 8.34
C LEU A 259 5.37 -7.04 7.51
N ALA A 260 4.24 -7.53 8.03
CA ALA A 260 3.42 -8.53 7.38
C ALA A 260 2.19 -7.90 6.71
N LEU A 261 1.92 -8.33 5.47
CA LEU A 261 0.63 -8.17 4.80
C LEU A 261 -0.10 -9.49 4.86
N VAL A 262 -1.30 -9.47 5.42
CA VAL A 262 -2.10 -10.68 5.59
C VAL A 262 -3.51 -10.45 5.03
N PRO A 263 -4.09 -11.40 4.27
CA PRO A 263 -5.44 -11.24 3.76
C PRO A 263 -6.49 -11.02 4.85
N ASP A 264 -7.57 -10.32 4.49
CA ASP A 264 -8.72 -10.10 5.37
C ASP A 264 -9.27 -11.44 5.91
N GLY A 265 -9.61 -11.46 7.20
CA GLY A 265 -10.22 -12.63 7.86
C GLY A 265 -9.22 -13.63 8.47
N VAL A 266 -7.91 -13.44 8.27
CA VAL A 266 -6.89 -14.24 8.96
C VAL A 266 -6.60 -13.65 10.34
N ALA A 267 -6.82 -14.41 11.41
CA ALA A 267 -6.51 -13.94 12.76
C ALA A 267 -4.99 -13.96 13.01
N ILE A 268 -4.44 -12.82 13.45
CA ILE A 268 -3.03 -12.71 13.87
C ILE A 268 -2.96 -12.82 15.39
N LEU A 269 -2.54 -14.00 15.86
CA LEU A 269 -2.42 -14.33 17.29
C LEU A 269 -0.97 -14.32 17.78
N ASP A 270 -0.01 -14.13 16.88
CA ASP A 270 1.40 -14.11 17.23
C ASP A 270 1.77 -12.78 17.90
N ALA A 271 2.11 -12.84 19.19
CA ALA A 271 2.40 -11.68 20.02
C ALA A 271 3.65 -10.89 19.58
N ARG A 272 4.48 -11.43 18.68
CA ARG A 272 5.62 -10.72 18.11
C ARG A 272 5.20 -9.57 17.19
N PHE A 273 3.99 -9.64 16.63
CA PHE A 273 3.50 -8.67 15.65
C PHE A 273 2.42 -7.77 16.25
N THR A 274 2.57 -6.45 16.08
CA THR A 274 1.54 -5.47 16.46
C THR A 274 0.76 -4.98 15.24
N PRO A 275 -0.55 -4.70 15.37
CA PRO A 275 -1.31 -4.16 14.24
C PRO A 275 -0.80 -2.77 13.87
N VAL A 276 -0.64 -2.52 12.57
CA VAL A 276 -0.36 -1.17 12.06
C VAL A 276 -1.52 -0.24 12.46
N PRO A 277 -1.25 0.93 13.08
CA PRO A 277 -2.31 1.85 13.45
C PRO A 277 -3.09 2.35 12.23
N ILE A 278 -4.39 2.06 12.19
CA ILE A 278 -5.33 2.54 11.15
C ILE A 278 -6.15 3.75 11.60
N TRP A 279 -5.83 4.30 12.77
CA TRP A 279 -6.44 5.52 13.31
C TRP A 279 -5.36 6.44 13.84
N SER A 280 -5.58 7.75 13.68
CA SER A 280 -4.75 8.78 14.27
C SER A 280 -4.97 8.86 15.78
N GLN A 281 -3.92 9.20 16.53
CA GLN A 281 -3.97 9.27 18.00
C GLN A 281 -4.77 10.46 18.53
N HIS A 282 -4.84 11.55 17.75
CA HIS A 282 -5.44 12.82 18.18
C HIS A 282 -6.31 13.42 17.09
N ALA A 283 -7.39 14.08 17.52
CA ALA A 283 -8.22 14.90 16.66
C ALA A 283 -7.73 16.35 16.63
N ALA A 284 -7.98 17.04 15.52
CA ALA A 284 -7.76 18.46 15.36
C ALA A 284 -8.64 19.24 16.35
N GLN A 285 -8.05 20.24 16.99
CA GLN A 285 -8.80 21.22 17.78
C GLN A 285 -9.30 22.33 16.85
N GLY A 286 -10.60 22.62 16.90
CA GLY A 286 -11.17 23.63 16.02
C GLY A 286 -12.68 23.61 15.98
N ARG A 287 -13.25 24.16 14.91
CA ARG A 287 -14.69 24.21 14.72
C ARG A 287 -15.21 22.84 14.28
N GLU A 288 -16.23 22.37 14.97
CA GLU A 288 -16.89 21.11 14.64
C GLU A 288 -18.08 21.30 13.69
N TYR A 289 -18.24 20.34 12.79
CA TYR A 289 -19.32 20.23 11.82
C TYR A 289 -19.97 18.85 11.92
N ARG A 290 -21.28 18.81 11.64
CA ARG A 290 -22.11 17.60 11.69
C ARG A 290 -22.56 17.21 10.30
N LEU A 291 -22.90 15.94 10.12
CA LEU A 291 -23.54 15.48 8.90
C LEU A 291 -24.90 16.16 8.72
N GLN A 292 -25.17 16.65 7.51
CA GLN A 292 -26.44 17.29 7.16
C GLN A 292 -27.57 16.27 7.00
N ALA A 293 -27.29 15.11 6.40
CA ALA A 293 -28.25 14.05 6.13
C ALA A 293 -27.63 12.66 6.42
N PRO A 294 -27.44 12.30 7.70
CA PRO A 294 -26.90 10.99 8.05
C PRO A 294 -27.91 9.88 7.69
N ARG A 295 -27.40 8.70 7.34
CA ARG A 295 -28.24 7.53 7.00
C ARG A 295 -28.94 6.96 8.23
N THR A 296 -28.34 7.09 9.40
CA THR A 296 -28.88 6.65 10.70
C THR A 296 -28.61 7.69 11.79
N ALA A 297 -29.42 7.69 12.85
CA ALA A 297 -29.19 8.58 14.00
C ALA A 297 -27.83 8.32 14.67
N LEU A 298 -27.42 7.05 14.77
CA LEU A 298 -26.13 6.65 15.34
C LEU A 298 -24.95 7.23 14.53
N GLN A 299 -25.00 7.15 13.20
CA GLN A 299 -23.99 7.76 12.33
C GLN A 299 -23.96 9.28 12.54
N GLY A 300 -25.13 9.93 12.59
CA GLY A 300 -25.23 11.36 12.87
C GLY A 300 -24.69 11.77 14.24
N GLN A 301 -24.67 10.87 15.23
CA GLN A 301 -24.09 11.14 16.55
C GLN A 301 -22.58 10.91 16.58
N MET A 302 -22.08 9.85 15.95
CA MET A 302 -20.68 9.45 16.04
C MET A 302 -19.78 10.15 15.02
N THR A 303 -20.32 10.61 13.89
CA THR A 303 -19.53 11.24 12.83
C THR A 303 -19.38 12.74 13.04
N ARG A 304 -18.14 13.22 13.20
CA ARG A 304 -17.80 14.65 13.38
C ARG A 304 -16.62 15.04 12.51
N LEU A 305 -16.69 16.21 11.90
CA LEU A 305 -15.56 16.84 11.23
C LEU A 305 -15.11 18.04 12.06
N ALA A 306 -13.84 18.06 12.47
CA ALA A 306 -13.24 19.19 13.15
C ALA A 306 -12.23 19.86 12.22
N VAL A 307 -12.39 21.18 12.00
CA VAL A 307 -11.47 21.98 11.19
C VAL A 307 -10.78 22.99 12.10
N GLY A 308 -9.49 22.76 12.34
CA GLY A 308 -8.62 23.63 13.13
C GLY A 308 -7.76 24.55 12.27
N ASP A 309 -6.84 25.25 12.92
CA ASP A 309 -5.88 26.12 12.22
C ASP A 309 -4.72 25.34 11.60
N SER A 310 -4.33 24.23 12.19
CA SER A 310 -3.19 23.41 11.74
C SER A 310 -3.57 22.06 11.15
N ALA A 311 -4.79 21.58 11.37
CA ALA A 311 -5.22 20.25 10.95
C ALA A 311 -6.74 20.15 10.74
N ILE A 312 -7.13 19.06 10.08
CA ILE A 312 -8.53 18.63 9.93
C ILE A 312 -8.67 17.18 10.38
N SER A 313 -9.76 16.88 11.08
CA SER A 313 -10.04 15.54 11.58
C SER A 313 -11.44 15.08 11.27
N LEU A 314 -11.56 13.82 10.89
CA LEU A 314 -12.81 13.10 10.75
C LEU A 314 -12.88 12.01 11.83
N THR A 315 -13.87 12.10 12.69
CA THR A 315 -14.14 11.13 13.76
C THR A 315 -15.34 10.28 13.39
N PHE A 316 -15.25 8.96 13.55
CA PHE A 316 -16.35 8.01 13.31
C PHE A 316 -16.93 7.39 14.58
N GLY A 317 -16.33 7.69 15.74
CA GLY A 317 -16.68 7.13 17.04
C GLY A 317 -15.51 7.28 18.02
N VAL A 318 -15.63 6.67 19.20
CA VAL A 318 -14.57 6.71 20.21
C VAL A 318 -13.32 6.03 19.67
N GLY A 319 -12.19 6.75 19.64
CA GLY A 319 -10.90 6.25 19.18
C GLY A 319 -10.76 6.04 17.67
N GLN A 320 -11.78 6.35 16.87
CA GLN A 320 -11.76 6.21 15.42
C GLN A 320 -11.63 7.58 14.76
N VAL A 321 -10.39 8.08 14.70
CA VAL A 321 -10.06 9.41 14.19
C VAL A 321 -9.13 9.26 13.00
N VAL A 322 -9.41 10.00 11.93
CA VAL A 322 -8.44 10.27 10.85
C VAL A 322 -8.10 11.74 10.92
N ASN A 323 -6.83 12.07 11.14
CA ASN A 323 -6.35 13.44 11.23
C ASN A 323 -5.32 13.71 10.15
N VAL A 324 -5.43 14.87 9.50
CA VAL A 324 -4.46 15.37 8.52
C VAL A 324 -4.01 16.75 8.96
N ALA A 325 -2.75 16.85 9.39
CA ALA A 325 -2.10 18.14 9.57
C ALA A 325 -1.86 18.79 8.19
N PHE A 326 -2.19 20.08 8.04
CA PHE A 326 -2.07 20.76 6.74
C PHE A 326 -0.62 20.82 6.25
N ALA A 327 0.35 20.95 7.15
CA ALA A 327 1.78 20.91 6.83
C ALA A 327 2.24 19.54 6.29
N GLU A 328 1.66 18.46 6.82
CA GLU A 328 1.97 17.08 6.46
C GLU A 328 1.12 16.54 5.29
N CYS A 329 0.16 17.32 4.81
CA CYS A 329 -0.65 16.98 3.63
C CYS A 329 0.25 16.96 2.38
N GLN A 330 0.53 15.78 1.83
CA GLN A 330 1.38 15.62 0.66
C GLN A 330 0.63 15.85 -0.65
N VAL A 331 -0.64 15.47 -0.70
CA VAL A 331 -1.51 15.66 -1.86
C VAL A 331 -2.93 16.00 -1.41
N ALA A 332 -3.53 17.00 -2.06
CA ALA A 332 -4.94 17.33 -1.95
C ALA A 332 -5.62 17.18 -3.32
N LEU A 333 -6.42 16.14 -3.49
CA LEU A 333 -7.20 15.92 -4.71
C LEU A 333 -8.44 16.82 -4.65
N ALA A 334 -8.72 17.56 -5.73
CA ALA A 334 -9.81 18.53 -5.81
C ALA A 334 -10.74 18.24 -6.99
N TRP A 335 -12.03 18.06 -6.70
CA TRP A 335 -13.07 17.85 -7.70
C TRP A 335 -13.91 19.11 -7.94
N ASP A 336 -14.55 19.16 -9.11
CA ASP A 336 -15.37 20.30 -9.57
C ASP A 336 -16.57 20.59 -8.66
N ASP A 337 -17.06 19.60 -7.91
CA ASP A 337 -18.16 19.77 -6.94
C ASP A 337 -17.71 20.28 -5.56
N GLY A 338 -16.43 20.65 -5.43
CA GLY A 338 -15.83 21.13 -4.20
C GLY A 338 -15.32 20.01 -3.27
N SER A 339 -15.48 18.74 -3.64
CA SER A 339 -14.94 17.64 -2.84
C SER A 339 -13.42 17.70 -2.76
N ARG A 340 -12.87 17.20 -1.65
CA ARG A 340 -11.44 17.15 -1.38
C ARG A 340 -11.05 15.78 -0.81
N THR A 341 -9.91 15.26 -1.22
CA THR A 341 -9.25 14.13 -0.56
C THR A 341 -7.87 14.57 -0.17
N LEU A 342 -7.60 14.57 1.13
CA LEU A 342 -6.29 14.89 1.66
C LEU A 342 -5.55 13.60 1.98
N ILE A 343 -4.31 13.51 1.54
CA ILE A 343 -3.42 12.38 1.83
C ILE A 343 -2.21 12.95 2.58
N SER A 344 -2.01 12.46 3.79
CA SER A 344 -0.95 12.89 4.70
C SER A 344 0.32 12.07 4.52
N ARG A 345 1.40 12.51 5.19
CA ARG A 345 2.71 11.85 5.16
C ARG A 345 2.68 10.40 5.60
N ASP A 346 1.87 10.06 6.61
CA ASP A 346 1.69 8.70 7.15
C ASP A 346 0.63 7.89 6.40
N SER A 347 0.23 8.35 5.21
CA SER A 347 -0.76 7.72 4.34
C SER A 347 -2.20 7.74 4.86
N PHE A 348 -2.52 8.46 5.96
CA PHE A 348 -3.92 8.71 6.31
C PHE A 348 -4.61 9.50 5.20
N ARG A 349 -5.76 8.99 4.78
CA ARG A 349 -6.61 9.56 3.75
C ARG A 349 -7.91 10.06 4.35
N LEU A 350 -8.20 11.34 4.13
CA LEU A 350 -9.42 11.98 4.59
C LEU A 350 -10.17 12.56 3.39
N HIS A 351 -11.37 12.02 3.11
CA HIS A 351 -12.25 12.51 2.05
C HIS A 351 -13.37 13.38 2.62
N ILE A 352 -13.63 14.50 1.95
CA ILE A 352 -14.66 15.48 2.31
C ILE A 352 -15.45 15.81 1.08
N ARG A 353 -16.76 15.57 1.18
CA ARG A 353 -17.74 16.16 0.28
C ARG A 353 -18.46 17.30 1.01
N PRO A 354 -18.31 18.57 0.60
CA PRO A 354 -18.97 19.70 1.26
C PRO A 354 -20.48 19.51 1.45
N ALA A 355 -21.16 18.86 0.50
CA ALA A 355 -22.60 18.58 0.57
C ALA A 355 -23.02 17.62 1.70
N ASP A 356 -22.09 16.87 2.32
CA ASP A 356 -22.40 15.96 3.42
C ASP A 356 -22.47 16.68 4.77
N TRP A 357 -21.98 17.92 4.85
CA TRP A 357 -21.73 18.61 6.10
C TRP A 357 -22.52 19.89 6.22
N THR A 358 -23.04 20.16 7.43
CA THR A 358 -23.51 21.49 7.79
C THR A 358 -22.36 22.48 7.59
N GLY A 359 -22.56 23.57 6.86
CA GLY A 359 -21.49 24.56 6.64
C GLY A 359 -20.43 24.14 5.61
N GLY A 360 -20.75 23.24 4.67
CA GLY A 360 -19.83 22.78 3.62
C GLY A 360 -19.02 23.88 2.91
N ALA A 361 -19.65 25.01 2.58
CA ALA A 361 -18.95 26.14 1.94
C ALA A 361 -17.88 26.77 2.85
N GLU A 362 -18.13 26.82 4.16
CA GLU A 362 -17.16 27.32 5.14
C GLU A 362 -15.99 26.37 5.31
N ILE A 363 -16.25 25.06 5.32
CA ILE A 363 -15.22 24.01 5.34
C ILE A 363 -14.31 24.16 4.12
N LEU A 364 -14.88 24.30 2.93
CA LEU A 364 -14.11 24.44 1.70
C LEU A 364 -13.22 25.69 1.72
N LYS A 365 -13.78 26.84 2.12
CA LYS A 365 -13.02 28.08 2.29
C LYS A 365 -11.87 27.92 3.29
N ALA A 366 -12.12 27.21 4.39
CA ALA A 366 -11.12 26.94 5.42
C ALA A 366 -9.98 26.04 4.91
N LEU A 367 -10.28 25.06 4.06
CA LEU A 367 -9.30 24.17 3.44
C LEU A 367 -8.46 24.90 2.39
N ASP A 368 -9.10 25.57 1.44
CA ASP A 368 -8.40 26.25 0.34
C ASP A 368 -7.48 27.39 0.85
N ALA A 369 -7.77 27.95 2.03
CA ALA A 369 -6.92 28.94 2.68
C ALA A 369 -5.66 28.36 3.34
N ARG A 370 -5.68 27.08 3.74
CA ARG A 370 -4.61 26.44 4.54
C ARG A 370 -3.81 25.39 3.79
N LEU A 371 -4.36 24.81 2.74
CA LEU A 371 -3.68 23.79 1.95
C LEU A 371 -2.56 24.39 1.08
N PRO A 372 -1.39 23.73 0.99
CA PRO A 372 -0.33 24.16 0.09
C PRO A 372 -0.80 24.11 -1.37
N LYS A 373 -0.84 25.26 -2.05
CA LYS A 373 -1.38 25.38 -3.41
C LYS A 373 -0.65 24.50 -4.44
N ASN A 374 0.63 24.24 -4.24
CA ASN A 374 1.45 23.37 -5.08
C ASN A 374 1.19 21.86 -4.86
N ARG A 375 0.36 21.50 -3.88
CA ARG A 375 -0.04 20.10 -3.59
C ARG A 375 -1.51 19.81 -3.96
N VAL A 376 -2.21 20.79 -4.53
CA VAL A 376 -3.61 20.63 -4.97
C VAL A 376 -3.64 20.12 -6.41
N VAL A 377 -4.24 18.95 -6.61
CA VAL A 377 -4.36 18.30 -7.92
C VAL A 377 -5.82 18.36 -8.38
N PRO A 378 -6.13 19.06 -9.49
CA PRO A 378 -7.47 19.04 -10.05
C PRO A 378 -7.77 17.67 -10.67
N MET A 379 -8.88 17.07 -10.25
CA MET A 379 -9.32 15.74 -10.71
C MET A 379 -10.46 15.82 -11.73
N GLY A 380 -10.99 17.03 -11.98
CA GLY A 380 -12.15 17.27 -12.83
C GLY A 380 -13.46 16.75 -12.19
N PRO A 381 -14.39 16.18 -12.99
CA PRO A 381 -15.67 15.73 -12.46
C PRO A 381 -15.49 14.50 -11.56
N ARG A 382 -16.27 14.46 -10.46
CA ARG A 382 -16.23 13.34 -9.51
C ARG A 382 -16.89 12.08 -10.10
N PRO A 383 -16.33 10.88 -9.85
CA PRO A 383 -16.99 9.62 -10.19
C PRO A 383 -18.39 9.50 -9.57
N ASN A 384 -19.33 8.88 -10.30
CA ASN A 384 -20.69 8.62 -9.85
C ASN A 384 -21.07 7.15 -10.13
N PRO A 385 -21.44 6.34 -9.12
CA PRO A 385 -21.57 6.70 -7.70
C PRO A 385 -20.22 6.96 -7.02
N ASP A 386 -20.27 7.78 -5.97
CA ASP A 386 -19.15 7.96 -5.07
C ASP A 386 -19.01 6.76 -4.12
N PRO A 387 -17.89 6.03 -4.13
CA PRO A 387 -17.67 5.00 -3.13
C PRO A 387 -17.48 5.58 -1.71
N GLU A 388 -17.08 6.86 -1.57
CA GLU A 388 -16.71 7.48 -0.28
C GLU A 388 -17.81 8.40 0.29
N SER A 389 -19.01 8.39 -0.31
CA SER A 389 -20.17 9.17 0.16
C SER A 389 -20.63 8.78 1.55
N LEU A 390 -20.61 9.73 2.50
CA LEU A 390 -21.09 9.51 3.87
C LEU A 390 -22.60 9.72 4.02
N SER A 391 -23.21 10.57 3.19
CA SER A 391 -24.67 10.74 3.16
C SER A 391 -25.35 9.75 2.20
N GLY A 392 -26.65 9.53 2.38
CA GLY A 392 -27.47 8.84 1.39
C GLY A 392 -27.51 9.65 0.09
N ALA A 393 -27.60 8.98 -1.08
CA ALA A 393 -27.70 9.68 -2.36
C ALA A 393 -28.81 10.74 -2.27
N MET A 394 -28.42 12.02 -2.34
CA MET A 394 -29.39 13.10 -2.43
C MET A 394 -30.03 12.93 -3.81
N ALA A 395 -31.26 12.40 -3.84
CA ALA A 395 -32.02 12.34 -5.09
C ALA A 395 -32.01 13.76 -5.69
N PRO A 396 -31.76 13.91 -7.01
CA PRO A 396 -31.81 15.22 -7.64
C PRO A 396 -33.14 15.86 -7.28
N ALA A 397 -33.12 17.12 -6.84
CA ALA A 397 -34.28 17.85 -6.34
C ALA A 397 -35.38 17.88 -7.41
N ALA A 398 -36.25 16.87 -7.41
CA ALA A 398 -37.43 16.84 -8.24
C ALA A 398 -38.35 17.93 -7.70
N ARG A 399 -38.64 18.93 -8.54
CA ARG A 399 -39.68 19.94 -8.26
C ARG A 399 -40.94 19.20 -7.78
N PRO A 400 -41.57 19.62 -6.66
CA PRO A 400 -42.70 18.90 -6.12
C PRO A 400 -43.87 18.99 -7.11
N THR A 401 -44.13 17.91 -7.84
CA THR A 401 -45.38 17.74 -8.57
C THR A 401 -46.43 17.29 -7.56
N ARG A 402 -47.45 18.13 -7.33
CA ARG A 402 -48.61 17.80 -6.50
C ARG A 402 -49.30 16.56 -7.10
N ARG A 403 -49.01 15.37 -6.57
CA ARG A 403 -49.70 14.13 -6.97
C ARG A 403 -50.83 13.86 -5.98
N ARG A 404 -52.07 14.09 -6.43
CA ARG A 404 -53.30 13.69 -5.74
C ARG A 404 -53.26 12.18 -5.50
N TRP A 405 -53.32 11.78 -4.24
CA TRP A 405 -53.48 10.39 -3.83
C TRP A 405 -54.95 9.97 -4.05
N THR A 406 -55.20 9.02 -4.94
CA THR A 406 -56.46 8.27 -4.98
C THR A 406 -56.24 6.92 -4.29
N PHE A 407 -56.87 6.75 -3.14
CA PHE A 407 -56.82 5.55 -2.33
C PHE A 407 -57.65 4.44 -3.01
N ASN A 408 -56.99 3.37 -3.44
CA ASN A 408 -57.62 2.31 -4.22
C ASN A 408 -57.99 1.12 -3.31
N TRP A 409 -59.21 1.14 -2.78
CA TRP A 409 -59.72 0.21 -1.75
C TRP A 409 -59.59 -1.28 -2.11
N ARG A 410 -59.60 -1.60 -3.41
CA ARG A 410 -59.45 -2.98 -3.92
C ARG A 410 -58.10 -3.62 -3.57
N ARG A 411 -57.02 -2.83 -3.45
CA ARG A 411 -55.70 -3.36 -3.04
C ARG A 411 -55.60 -3.63 -1.54
N ALA A 412 -56.33 -2.87 -0.72
CA ALA A 412 -56.39 -3.09 0.73
C ALA A 412 -57.17 -4.36 1.08
N VAL A 413 -58.25 -4.65 0.34
CA VAL A 413 -59.03 -5.90 0.54
C VAL A 413 -58.21 -7.14 0.18
N ILE A 414 -57.44 -7.11 -0.93
CA ILE A 414 -56.58 -8.23 -1.35
C ILE A 414 -55.44 -8.48 -0.35
N ALA A 415 -54.83 -7.43 0.21
CA ALA A 415 -53.81 -7.56 1.24
C ALA A 415 -54.38 -8.14 2.54
N GLY A 416 -55.60 -7.75 2.91
CA GLY A 416 -56.30 -8.27 4.09
C GLY A 416 -56.65 -9.77 3.99
N THR A 417 -57.16 -10.23 2.84
CA THR A 417 -57.49 -11.65 2.64
C THR A 417 -56.26 -12.55 2.60
N MET A 418 -55.13 -12.12 2.04
CA MET A 418 -53.89 -12.90 2.09
C MET A 418 -53.34 -13.04 3.51
N LEU A 419 -53.46 -11.99 4.33
CA LEU A 419 -53.01 -12.03 5.72
C LEU A 419 -53.85 -13.03 6.55
N ILE A 420 -55.17 -13.02 6.37
CA ILE A 420 -56.07 -13.96 7.05
C ILE A 420 -55.80 -15.40 6.63
N ALA A 421 -55.59 -15.66 5.32
CA ALA A 421 -55.24 -16.99 4.83
C ALA A 421 -53.91 -17.49 5.42
N PHE A 422 -52.92 -16.61 5.58
CA PHE A 422 -51.65 -16.94 6.21
C PHE A 422 -51.80 -17.35 7.68
N TYR A 423 -52.60 -16.61 8.45
CA TYR A 423 -52.85 -16.95 9.86
C TYR A 423 -53.67 -18.23 10.05
N VAL A 424 -54.64 -18.49 9.18
CA VAL A 424 -55.42 -19.74 9.20
C VAL A 424 -54.53 -20.94 8.87
N LEU A 425 -53.65 -20.82 7.86
CA LEU A 425 -52.71 -21.89 7.49
C LEU A 425 -51.71 -22.16 8.62
N ALA A 426 -51.19 -21.11 9.27
CA ALA A 426 -50.30 -21.23 10.42
C ALA A 426 -50.97 -21.87 11.65
N ALA A 427 -52.27 -21.62 11.86
CA ALA A 427 -53.03 -22.24 12.94
C ALA A 427 -53.28 -23.74 12.68
N ILE A 428 -53.61 -24.12 11.44
CA ILE A 428 -53.80 -25.53 11.05
C ILE A 428 -52.49 -26.32 11.19
N LEU A 429 -51.36 -25.74 10.77
CA LEU A 429 -50.03 -26.36 10.92
C LEU A 429 -49.62 -26.55 12.39
N ARG A 430 -50.00 -25.63 13.28
CA ARG A 430 -49.76 -25.79 14.73
C ARG A 430 -50.60 -26.89 15.37
N VAL A 431 -51.81 -27.12 14.89
CA VAL A 431 -52.67 -28.22 15.38
C VAL A 431 -52.21 -29.57 14.81
N ALA A 432 -51.72 -29.60 13.57
CA ALA A 432 -51.21 -30.83 12.94
C ALA A 432 -49.85 -31.30 13.48
N LEU A 433 -49.05 -30.41 14.06
CA LEU A 433 -47.71 -30.71 14.60
C LEU A 433 -47.66 -30.79 16.14
N GLY A 434 -48.80 -30.70 16.82
CA GLY A 434 -48.88 -30.54 18.28
C GLY A 434 -49.96 -31.38 18.98
N GLY A 435 -50.17 -32.62 18.55
CA GLY A 435 -51.12 -33.55 19.18
C GLY A 435 -50.54 -34.95 19.32
N HIS A 436 -49.96 -35.22 20.50
CA HIS A 436 -49.43 -36.48 21.05
C HIS A 436 -48.31 -37.20 20.28
#